data_AF-A0A519TQN0-F1
#
_entry.id   AF-A0A519TQN0-F1
#
_cell.length_a   1.000
_cell.length_b   1.000
_cell.length_c   1.000
_cell.angle_alpha   90.00
_cell.angle_beta   90.00
_cell.angle_gamma   90.00
#
_symmetry.space_group_name_H-M   'P 1'
#
loop_
_entity.id
_entity.type
_entity.pdbx_description
1 polymer ?
#
loop_
_entity_poly.entity_id
_entity_poly.type
_entity_poly.pdbx_seq_one_letter_code
_entity_poly.pdbx_strand_id
1 'polypeptide(L)'
;EYALGNLATNKVYAWTPEDYKVSKEMQAYFANFIKTGNPNGAGLPTWAPLKADGTGPTLRLDVQTQLLPEAGRERYQYLNQTAAK
;
A
#
# COMPACT_ATOMS: atom_id res chain seq x y z
N GLU A 1 -10.52 3.50 -5.93
CA GLU A 1 -11.15 4.72 -5.38
C GLU A 1 -10.33 5.32 -4.22
N TYR A 2 -9.87 4.53 -3.25
CA TYR A 2 -8.98 5.01 -2.17
C TYR A 2 -7.78 5.86 -2.62
N ALA A 3 -6.98 5.35 -3.55
CA ALA A 3 -5.80 6.09 -4.07
C ALA A 3 -6.15 7.36 -4.86
N LEU A 4 -7.39 7.46 -5.34
CA LEU A 4 -7.85 8.55 -6.22
C LEU A 4 -8.59 9.64 -5.45
N GLY A 5 -8.85 9.45 -4.15
CA GLY A 5 -9.55 10.42 -3.31
C GLY A 5 -11.01 10.66 -3.69
N ASN A 6 -11.65 9.71 -4.40
CA ASN A 6 -12.99 9.89 -4.97
C ASN A 6 -14.08 9.04 -4.29
N LEU A 7 -13.87 8.55 -3.06
CA LEU A 7 -14.87 7.75 -2.34
C LEU A 7 -16.24 8.46 -2.29
N ALA A 8 -16.26 9.76 -2.01
CA ALA A 8 -17.49 10.54 -1.90
C ALA A 8 -18.35 10.57 -3.19
N THR A 9 -17.77 10.26 -4.36
CA THR A 9 -18.51 10.24 -5.64
C THR A 9 -19.27 8.93 -5.85
N ASN A 10 -18.84 7.84 -5.22
CA ASN A 10 -19.52 6.55 -5.32
C ASN A 10 -20.54 6.40 -4.19
N LYS A 11 -21.83 6.46 -4.54
CA LYS A 11 -22.95 6.36 -3.59
C LYS A 11 -23.44 4.94 -3.34
N VAL A 12 -22.89 3.94 -4.04
CA VAL A 12 -23.26 2.52 -3.86
C VAL A 12 -22.79 1.99 -2.50
N TYR A 13 -21.67 2.51 -2.00
CA TYR A 13 -21.07 2.06 -0.75
C TYR A 13 -21.32 3.04 0.40
N ALA A 14 -21.56 2.49 1.59
CA ALA A 14 -21.67 3.26 2.82
C ALA A 14 -20.27 3.53 3.41
N TRP A 15 -19.52 4.43 2.77
CA TRP A 15 -18.18 4.80 3.22
C TRP A 15 -18.18 5.35 4.65
N THR A 16 -17.25 4.83 5.45
CA THR A 16 -17.03 5.17 6.84
C THR A 16 -15.92 6.21 6.99
N PRO A 17 -15.82 6.91 8.14
CA PRO A 17 -14.68 7.79 8.43
C PRO A 17 -13.32 7.09 8.30
N GLU A 18 -13.23 5.80 8.66
CA GLU A 18 -12.05 4.97 8.52
C GLU A 18 -11.63 4.81 7.07
N ASP A 19 -12.59 4.66 6.15
CA ASP A 19 -12.29 4.56 4.71
C ASP A 19 -11.63 5.86 4.20
N TYR A 20 -12.14 7.01 4.61
CA TYR A 20 -11.53 8.30 4.26
C TYR A 20 -10.13 8.46 4.86
N LYS A 21 -9.90 7.95 6.08
CA LYS A 21 -8.56 7.93 6.69
C LYS A 21 -7.59 7.10 5.86
N VAL A 22 -7.95 5.87 5.50
CA VAL A 22 -7.13 4.99 4.65
C VAL A 22 -6.87 5.64 3.29
N SER A 23 -7.88 6.24 2.68
CA SER A 23 -7.76 6.95 1.40
C SER A 23 -6.78 8.12 1.48
N LYS A 24 -6.81 8.89 2.57
CA LYS A 24 -5.89 10.00 2.80
C LYS A 24 -4.44 9.53 2.95
N GLU A 25 -4.20 8.48 3.74
CA GLU A 25 -2.85 7.92 3.91
C GLU A 25 -2.31 7.36 2.58
N MET A 26 -3.13 6.61 1.83
CA MET A 26 -2.75 6.06 0.53
C MET A 26 -2.38 7.15 -0.47
N GLN A 27 -3.19 8.21 -0.57
CA GLN A 27 -2.89 9.37 -1.42
C GLN A 27 -1.59 10.07 -1.02
N ALA A 28 -1.31 10.20 0.28
CA ALA A 28 -0.11 10.85 0.76
C ALA A 28 1.15 10.07 0.37
N TYR A 29 1.17 8.74 0.54
CA TYR A 29 2.29 7.91 0.07
C TYR A 29 2.51 8.04 -1.44
N PHE A 30 1.43 8.00 -2.22
CA PHE A 30 1.50 8.11 -3.69
C PHE A 30 2.03 9.50 -4.10
N ALA A 31 1.48 10.57 -3.55
CA ALA A 31 1.89 11.93 -3.86
C ALA A 31 3.34 12.20 -3.48
N ASN A 32 3.80 11.72 -2.32
CA ASN A 32 5.19 11.85 -1.89
C ASN A 32 6.14 11.11 -2.85
N PHE A 33 5.79 9.88 -3.22
CA PHE A 33 6.58 9.09 -4.17
C PHE A 33 6.67 9.76 -5.53
N ILE A 34 5.55 10.23 -6.08
CA ILE A 34 5.52 10.94 -7.38
C ILE A 34 6.41 12.19 -7.35
N LYS A 35 6.40 12.94 -6.24
CA LYS A 35 7.17 14.19 -6.11
C LYS A 35 8.66 13.98 -5.89
N THR A 36 9.04 12.91 -5.18
CA THR A 36 10.39 12.81 -4.57
C THR A 36 11.10 11.48 -4.81
N GLY A 37 10.40 10.48 -5.33
CA GLY A 37 10.88 9.08 -5.37
C GLY A 37 10.87 8.37 -4.01
N ASN A 38 10.47 9.03 -2.92
CA ASN A 38 10.32 8.44 -1.59
C ASN A 38 8.85 8.57 -1.11
N PRO A 39 8.15 7.47 -0.79
CA PRO A 39 6.76 7.55 -0.37
C PRO A 39 6.58 8.12 1.06
N ASN A 40 7.63 8.12 1.87
CA ASN A 40 7.57 8.50 3.28
C ASN A 40 7.36 10.01 3.48
N GLY A 41 6.71 10.38 4.60
CA GLY A 41 6.45 11.77 4.98
C GLY A 41 5.93 11.90 6.40
N ALA A 42 5.79 13.14 6.89
CA ALA A 42 5.30 13.40 8.22
C ALA A 42 3.86 12.87 8.41
N GLY A 43 3.61 12.22 9.57
CA GLY A 43 2.30 11.67 9.90
C GLY A 43 1.96 10.33 9.23
N LEU A 44 2.90 9.74 8.49
CA LEU A 44 2.75 8.41 7.89
C LEU A 44 3.64 7.40 8.62
N PRO A 45 3.17 6.16 8.83
CA PRO A 45 4.05 5.06 9.20
C PRO A 45 5.22 4.92 8.22
N THR A 46 6.39 4.51 8.69
CA THR A 46 7.54 4.35 7.81
C THR A 46 7.38 3.13 6.92
N TRP A 47 7.43 3.34 5.60
CA TRP A 47 7.54 2.31 4.60
C TRP A 47 9.02 2.06 4.27
N ALA A 48 9.57 0.98 4.83
CA ALA A 48 10.94 0.57 4.57
C ALA A 48 11.09 0.04 3.12
N PRO A 49 12.20 0.37 2.42
CA PRO A 49 12.47 -0.17 1.10
C PRO A 49 12.81 -1.66 1.17
N LEU A 50 12.61 -2.36 0.05
CA LEU A 50 13.13 -3.70 -0.13
C LEU A 50 14.66 -3.69 -0.19
N LYS A 51 15.26 -4.80 0.21
CA LYS A 51 16.69 -5.08 0.01
C LYS A 51 16.97 -5.39 -1.46
N ALA A 52 18.25 -5.40 -1.83
CA ALA A 52 18.69 -5.65 -3.20
C ALA A 52 18.31 -7.04 -3.74
N ASP A 53 18.15 -8.04 -2.86
CA ASP A 53 17.66 -9.38 -3.19
C ASP A 53 16.12 -9.46 -3.31
N GLY A 54 15.46 -8.30 -3.27
CA GLY A 54 14.01 -8.16 -3.30
C GLY A 54 13.31 -8.58 -2.02
N THR A 55 14.02 -8.95 -0.95
CA THR A 55 13.43 -9.28 0.36
C THR A 55 13.15 -8.04 1.18
N GLY A 56 12.09 -8.07 1.99
CA GLY A 56 11.79 -6.98 2.88
C GLY A 56 10.38 -7.11 3.44
N PRO A 57 10.03 -6.24 4.39
CA PRO A 57 8.67 -6.19 4.89
C PRO A 57 7.72 -5.54 3.87
N THR A 58 6.43 -5.83 4.01
CA THR A 58 5.35 -5.20 3.24
C THR A 58 4.62 -4.20 4.12
N LEU A 59 4.33 -3.02 3.58
CA LEU A 59 3.42 -2.08 4.23
C LEU A 59 1.98 -2.54 4.00
N ARG A 60 1.26 -2.90 5.07
CA ARG A 60 -0.17 -3.16 5.02
C ARG A 60 -0.92 -1.84 5.26
N LEU A 61 -1.49 -1.29 4.20
CA LEU A 61 -2.42 -0.16 4.26
C LEU A 61 -3.80 -0.68 4.67
N ASP A 62 -4.25 -0.27 5.84
CA ASP A 62 -5.49 -0.70 6.49
C ASP A 62 -5.90 0.40 7.49
N VAL A 63 -7.02 0.27 8.20
CA VAL A 63 -7.47 1.23 9.23
C VAL A 63 -6.34 1.56 10.22
N GLN A 64 -5.52 0.53 10.51
CA GLN A 64 -4.21 0.67 11.14
C GLN A 64 -3.11 0.27 10.17
N THR A 65 -2.55 1.27 9.49
CA THR A 65 -1.39 1.09 8.61
C THR A 65 -0.17 0.66 9.41
N GLN A 66 0.46 -0.44 8.99
CA GLN A 66 1.64 -0.98 9.67
C GLN A 66 2.54 -1.78 8.73
N LEU A 67 3.82 -1.86 9.10
CA LEU A 67 4.84 -2.62 8.39
C LEU A 67 4.84 -4.06 8.93
N LEU A 68 4.69 -5.05 8.05
CA LEU A 68 4.62 -6.47 8.41
C LEU A 68 5.69 -7.28 7.67
N PRO A 69 6.14 -8.42 8.21
CA PRO A 69 6.92 -9.38 7.43
C PRO A 69 6.18 -9.74 6.14
N GLU A 70 6.92 -9.88 5.04
CA GLU A 70 6.33 -10.36 3.79
C GLU A 70 5.76 -11.78 3.98
N ALA A 71 4.50 -11.95 3.60
CA ALA A 71 3.82 -13.22 3.60
C ALA A 71 3.65 -13.74 2.16
N GLY A 72 3.73 -15.06 1.98
CA GLY A 72 3.37 -15.71 0.72
C GLY A 72 4.44 -15.70 -0.39
N ARG A 73 5.68 -15.26 -0.10
CA ARG A 73 6.79 -15.24 -1.08
C ARG A 73 6.93 -16.55 -1.86
N GLU A 74 6.98 -17.69 -1.15
CA GLU A 74 7.16 -19.01 -1.77
C GLU A 74 6.04 -19.35 -2.75
N ARG A 75 4.79 -19.03 -2.38
CA ARG A 75 3.63 -19.21 -3.26
C ARG A 75 3.77 -18.36 -4.52
N TYR A 76 4.18 -17.10 -4.40
CA TYR A 76 4.37 -16.22 -5.56
C TYR A 76 5.50 -16.71 -6.47
N GLN A 77 6.62 -17.17 -5.89
CA GLN A 77 7.72 -17.75 -6.64
C GLN A 77 7.29 -19.02 -7.40
N TYR A 78 6.54 -19.89 -6.75
CA TYR A 78 5.97 -21.08 -7.38
C TYR A 78 5.04 -20.71 -8.55
N LEU A 79 4.10 -19.78 -8.33
CA LEU A 79 3.17 -19.34 -9.38
C LEU A 79 3.89 -18.75 -10.58
N ASN A 80 4.94 -17.95 -10.37
CA ASN A 80 5.75 -17.39 -11.44
C ASN A 80 6.47 -18.49 -12.25
N GLN A 81 6.99 -19.53 -11.59
CA GLN A 81 7.63 -20.66 -12.27
C GLN A 81 6.64 -21.48 -13.09
N THR A 82 5.39 -21.65 -12.61
CA THR A 82 4.37 -22.44 -13.31
C THR A 82 3.66 -21.67 -14.41
N ALA A 83 3.49 -20.36 -14.28
CA ALA A 83 2.83 -19.52 -15.29
C ALA A 83 3.74 -19.22 -16.51
N ALA A 84 5.04 -19.43 -16.37
CA ALA A 84 6.02 -19.26 -17.44
C ALA A 84 6.19 -20.51 -18.33
N LYS A 85 5.37 -21.56 -18.12
CA LYS A 85 5.31 -22.77 -18.94
C LYS A 85 4.03 -22.77 -19.76
#